data_AF-A0A2N3WTH7-F1
#
_entry.id   AF-A0A2N3WTH7-F1
#
_cell.length_a   1.000
_cell.length_b   1.000
_cell.length_c   1.000
_cell.angle_alpha   90.00
_cell.angle_beta   90.00
_cell.angle_gamma   90.00
#
_symmetry.space_group_name_H-M   'P 1'
#
loop_
_entity.id
_entity.type
_entity.pdbx_description
1 polymer ?
#
loop_
_entity_poly.entity_id
_entity_poly.type
_entity_poly.pdbx_seq_one_letter_code
_entity_poly.pdbx_strand_id
1 'polypeptide(L)' 'MCRPVSCRTCGKTTWAGCGQHVAQVKAVVPAEQWCPGHPGEPRPPRSWPWSKRRS' A
#
# COMPACT_ATOMS: atom_id res chain seq x y z
N MET A 1 13.56 3.98 5.45
CA MET A 1 13.05 3.35 6.69
C MET A 1 11.83 2.51 6.34
N CYS A 2 11.96 1.19 6.29
CA CYS A 2 10.81 0.31 6.04
C CYS A 2 10.01 0.18 7.33
N ARG A 3 8.72 0.48 7.29
CA ARG A 3 7.81 0.23 8.41
C ARG A 3 6.78 -0.83 8.02
N PRO A 4 6.44 -1.77 8.91
CA PRO A 4 5.30 -2.64 8.70
C PRO A 4 4.01 -1.80 8.72
N VAL A 5 3.13 -2.04 7.77
CA VAL A 5 1.83 -1.40 7.66
C VAL A 5 0.81 -2.45 7.29
N SER A 6 -0.40 -2.32 7.81
CA SER A 6 -1.51 -3.20 7.43
C SER A 6 -1.95 -2.85 6.01
N CYS A 7 -2.01 -3.83 5.12
CA CYS A 7 -2.58 -3.63 3.81
C CYS A 7 -4.08 -3.38 3.94
N ARG A 8 -4.58 -2.31 3.32
CA ARG A 8 -6.03 -2.00 3.33
C ARG A 8 -6.86 -2.93 2.46
N THR A 9 -6.24 -3.67 1.54
CA THR A 9 -6.90 -4.60 0.62
C THR A 9 -7.04 -5.99 1.21
N CYS A 10 -5.94 -6.55 1.73
CA CYS A 10 -5.87 -7.93 2.22
C CYS A 10 -5.87 -8.05 3.76
N GLY A 11 -5.72 -6.94 4.50
CA GLY A 11 -5.53 -6.96 5.95
C GLY A 11 -4.17 -7.50 6.44
N LYS A 12 -3.39 -8.13 5.55
CA LYS A 12 -2.07 -8.70 5.88
C LYS A 12 -1.00 -7.62 6.04
N THR A 13 0.12 -8.00 6.65
CA THR A 13 1.28 -7.13 6.82
C THR A 13 1.95 -6.87 5.47
N THR A 14 2.11 -5.59 5.15
CA THR A 14 2.90 -5.10 4.01
C THR A 14 3.89 -4.05 4.50
N TRP A 15 4.77 -3.55 3.63
CA TRP A 15 5.83 -2.62 4.01
C TRP A 15 5.73 -1.33 3.21
N ALA A 16 5.74 -0.20 3.92
CA ALA A 16 5.84 1.12 3.31
C ALA A 16 7.25 1.68 3.53
N GLY A 17 7.96 1.99 2.45
CA GLY A 17 9.30 2.60 2.47
C GLY A 17 10.31 1.86 1.58
N CYS A 18 11.32 2.59 1.09
CA CYS A 18 12.30 2.12 0.10
C CYS A 18 12.93 0.77 0.50
N GLY A 19 12.75 -0.22 -0.37
CA GLY A 19 12.83 -1.66 -0.11
C GLY A 19 14.18 -2.26 0.28
N GLN A 20 15.18 -1.47 0.66
CA GLN A 20 16.49 -1.98 1.07
C GLN A 20 16.44 -2.83 2.34
N HIS A 21 15.45 -2.65 3.20
CA HIS A 21 15.31 -3.43 4.45
C HIS A 21 14.24 -4.52 4.40
N VAL A 22 13.53 -4.69 3.29
CA VAL A 22 12.44 -5.68 3.18
C VAL A 22 12.99 -7.11 3.29
N ALA A 23 14.19 -7.39 2.78
CA ALA A 23 14.81 -8.71 2.83
C ALA A 23 15.04 -9.20 4.28
N GLN A 24 15.51 -8.32 5.17
CA GLN A 24 15.74 -8.68 6.58
C GLN A 24 14.43 -8.92 7.34
N VAL A 25 13.36 -8.20 7.01
CA VAL A 25 12.04 -8.43 7.63
C VAL A 25 11.38 -9.70 7.09
N LYS A 26 11.59 -10.00 5.81
CA LYS A 26 11.17 -11.28 5.21
C LYS A 26 11.87 -12.49 5.83
N ALA A 27 13.07 -12.33 6.40
CA ALA A 27 13.74 -13.42 7.10
C ALA A 27 13.06 -13.80 8.43
N VAL A 28 12.31 -12.88 9.04
CA VAL A 28 11.68 -13.09 10.37
C VAL A 28 10.16 -13.26 10.32
N VAL A 29 9.52 -12.94 9.19
CA VAL A 29 8.06 -13.09 9.02
C VAL A 29 7.79 -14.21 8.02
N PRO A 30 6.97 -15.23 8.36
CA PRO A 30 6.61 -16.28 7.42
C PRO A 30 5.84 -15.73 6.21
N ALA A 31 6.10 -16.30 5.03
CA ALA A 31 5.53 -15.83 3.75
C ALA A 31 3.99 -15.79 3.74
N GLU A 32 3.34 -16.62 4.55
CA GLU A 32 1.87 -16.69 4.67
C GLU A 32 1.25 -15.37 5.18
N GLN A 33 2.00 -14.62 5.98
CA GLN A 33 1.58 -13.35 6.57
C GLN A 33 1.89 -12.15 5.67
N TRP A 34 2.55 -12.36 4.53
CA TRP A 34 2.87 -11.28 3.60
C TRP A 34 1.67 -10.99 2.71
N CYS A 35 1.43 -9.71 2.42
CA CYS A 35 0.52 -9.38 1.35
C CYS A 35 1.21 -9.68 0.00
N PRO A 36 0.58 -10.46 -0.91
CA PRO A 36 1.18 -10.90 -2.18
C PRO A 36 1.43 -9.78 -3.20
N GLY A 37 1.16 -8.52 -2.83
CA GLY A 37 1.12 -7.39 -3.75
C GLY A 37 -0.22 -7.36 -4.47
N HIS A 38 -0.97 -6.28 -4.28
CA HIS A 38 -2.14 -5.99 -5.09
C HIS A 38 -1.75 -4.92 -6.10
N PRO A 39 -2.13 -5.06 -7.38
CA PRO A 39 -2.07 -3.93 -8.29
C PRO A 39 -2.88 -2.81 -7.65
N GLY A 40 -2.19 -1.72 -7.31
CA GLY A 40 -2.77 -0.62 -6.55
C GLY A 40 -4.08 -0.20 -7.20
N GLU A 41 -5.17 -0.39 -6.47
CA GLU A 41 -6.47 0.15 -6.85
C GLU A 41 -6.26 1.58 -7.34
N PRO A 42 -6.69 1.92 -8.56
CA PRO A 42 -6.52 3.26 -9.08
C PRO A 42 -7.08 4.22 -8.05
N ARG A 43 -6.23 5.13 -7.59
CA ARG A 43 -6.63 6.27 -6.78
C ARG A 43 -7.88 6.82 -7.44
N PRO A 44 -9.04 6.91 -6.74
CA PRO A 44 -10.28 7.30 -7.38
C PRO A 44 -10.00 8.60 -8.15
N PRO A 45 -10.45 8.72 -9.40
CA PRO A 45 -10.25 9.95 -10.15
C PRO A 45 -10.74 11.09 -9.25
N ARG A 46 -9.97 12.18 -9.19
CA ARG A 46 -10.43 13.42 -8.54
C ARG A 46 -11.57 13.99 -9.40
N SER A 47 -12.70 13.28 -9.50
CA SER A 47 -13.97 13.79 -9.98
C SER A 47 -14.53 14.67 -8.86
N TRP A 48 -13.95 15.85 -8.75
CA TRP A 48 -14.41 16.88 -7.86
C TRP A 48 -15.25 17.85 -8.71
N PRO A 49 -16.59 17.91 -8.55
CA PRO A 49 -17.49 18.59 -9.48
C PRO A 49 -17.55 20.13 -9.29
N TRP A 50 -16.57 20.73 -8.63
CA TRP A 50 -16.57 22.16 -8.28
C TRP A 50 -16.06 23.08 -9.41
N SER A 51 -15.46 22.55 -10.49
CA SER A 51 -14.94 23.35 -11.61
C SER A 51 -16.01 23.85 -12.60
N LYS A 52 -17.29 23.50 -12.40
CA LYS A 52 -18.41 23.90 -13.29
C LYS A 52 -19.32 25.00 -12.73
N ARG A 53 -18.92 25.62 -11.61
CA ARG A 53 -19.71 26.65 -10.93
C ARG A 53 -18.88 27.92 -10.72
N ARG A 54 -18.36 28.46 -11.83
CA ARG A 54 -17.95 29.86 -11.92
C ARG A 54 -18.49 30.35 -13.26
N SER A 55 -19.64 31.00 -13.14
CA SER A 55 -20.36 31.75 -14.16
C SER A 55 -19.48 32.77 -14.86
#